data_AF-T0ZTL9-F1
#
_entry.id   AF-T0ZTL9-F1
#
_cell.length_a   1.000
_cell.length_b   1.000
_cell.length_c   1.000
_cell.angle_alpha   90.00
_cell.angle_beta   90.00
_cell.angle_gamma   90.00
#
_symmetry.space_group_name_H-M   'P 1'
#
loop_
_entity.id
_entity.type
_entity.pdbx_description
1 polymer ?
#
loop_
_entity_poly.entity_id
_entity_poly.type
_entity_poly.pdbx_seq_one_letter_code
_entity_poly.pdbx_strand_id
1 'polypeptide(L)'
;MFLEDSMLPVELPLPSADALAHSTRLVALLRETIAARGPMPFHAFMERCLYAPGLGYYSAGARKFGAAGDFVTSAELGPIFARCVAGALAPSLLLLGAQADWLELGGGSGVFAEHLLLALAARDALPTRYLMLEPSAELRARQQARLRERLPAALFARLKWIERPPEQPWHGVLFANEVLDALPATRFTVRGGEVYEEHVALDGAGGFMRVDRPADALTSAAVRHLERALGQSFADGYRSELLPQMPYWMQAVAGALQAGLALFIDYGYPRAEYYLPQRANGTLRAFYRHRMHADVFFHPGLQDLTASVDFSALAEAGRGAGLELAAYVPQGQFLLAAGLGEVH
;
A
#
# COMPACT_ATOMS: atom_id res chain seq x y z
N MET A 1 23.97 14.90 24.12
CA MET A 1 24.63 15.40 22.89
C MET A 1 24.37 14.38 21.80
N PHE A 2 23.14 14.38 21.29
CA PHE A 2 22.70 13.44 20.26
C PHE A 2 22.76 14.16 18.92
N LEU A 3 23.34 13.48 17.95
CA LEU A 3 23.52 13.93 16.58
C LEU A 3 22.18 14.41 16.03
N GLU A 4 22.14 15.68 15.63
CA GLU A 4 21.20 16.15 14.62
C GLU A 4 21.35 15.21 13.42
N ASP A 5 20.26 14.55 13.04
CA ASP A 5 20.19 13.75 11.82
C ASP A 5 20.21 14.73 10.65
N SER A 6 21.39 15.30 10.39
CA SER A 6 21.76 15.96 9.16
C SER A 6 21.71 14.89 8.07
N MET A 7 20.50 14.67 7.55
CA MET A 7 20.32 14.04 6.25
C MET A 7 21.06 14.93 5.26
N LEU A 8 22.31 14.56 4.95
CA LEU A 8 23.02 15.08 3.79
C LEU A 8 22.03 15.17 2.62
N PRO A 9 21.97 16.27 1.86
CA PRO A 9 21.02 16.39 0.77
C PRO A 9 21.23 15.20 -0.16
N VAL A 10 20.25 14.29 -0.16
CA VAL A 10 20.26 13.13 -1.04
C VAL A 10 20.19 13.71 -2.43
N GLU A 11 21.29 13.63 -3.18
CA GLU A 11 21.28 14.07 -4.56
C GLU A 11 20.19 13.25 -5.27
N LEU A 12 19.20 13.87 -5.91
CA LEU A 12 18.15 13.16 -6.61
C LEU A 12 18.45 13.24 -8.11
N PRO A 13 18.50 12.10 -8.82
CA PRO A 13 18.89 12.09 -10.23
C PRO A 13 17.87 12.83 -11.09
N LEU A 14 18.30 13.56 -12.13
CA LEU A 14 17.35 14.33 -12.93
C LEU A 14 16.41 13.42 -13.75
N PRO A 15 15.10 13.74 -13.83
CA PRO A 15 14.19 13.04 -14.73
C PRO A 15 14.52 13.32 -16.20
N SER A 16 14.11 12.43 -17.10
CA SER A 16 14.15 12.73 -18.55
C SER A 16 13.17 13.86 -18.89
N ALA A 17 13.34 14.50 -20.05
CA ALA A 17 12.44 15.56 -20.52
C ALA A 17 10.97 15.08 -20.58
N ASP A 18 10.73 13.87 -21.06
CA ASP A 18 9.38 13.28 -21.14
C ASP A 18 8.78 13.03 -19.74
N ALA A 19 9.60 12.55 -18.80
CA ALA A 19 9.15 12.34 -17.43
C ALA A 19 8.85 13.68 -16.73
N LEU A 20 9.67 14.70 -16.96
CA LEU A 20 9.44 16.04 -16.43
C LEU A 20 8.17 16.67 -17.02
N ALA A 21 7.96 16.53 -18.34
CA ALA A 21 6.74 16.98 -18.99
C ALA A 21 5.51 16.26 -18.44
N HIS A 22 5.63 14.96 -18.17
CA HIS A 22 4.59 14.17 -17.53
C HIS A 22 4.23 14.71 -16.13
N SER A 23 5.23 14.89 -15.27
CA SER A 23 5.04 15.48 -13.94
C SER A 23 4.41 16.88 -14.02
N THR A 24 4.86 17.70 -14.97
CA THR A 24 4.36 19.06 -15.17
C THR A 24 2.85 19.09 -15.44
N ARG A 25 2.31 18.12 -16.21
CA ARG A 25 0.86 18.00 -16.44
C ARG A 25 0.10 17.68 -15.16
N LEU A 26 0.64 16.80 -14.31
CA LEU A 26 0.01 16.49 -13.02
C LEU A 26 0.08 17.69 -12.06
N VAL A 27 1.22 18.38 -12.01
CA VAL A 27 1.38 19.61 -11.23
C VAL A 27 0.36 20.67 -11.66
N ALA A 28 0.15 20.84 -12.96
CA ALA A 28 -0.87 21.77 -13.47
C ALA A 28 -2.28 21.39 -12.99
N LEU A 29 -2.66 20.10 -13.11
CA LEU A 29 -3.96 19.61 -12.63
C LEU A 29 -4.17 19.82 -11.12
N LEU A 30 -3.13 19.55 -10.33
CA LEU A 30 -3.16 19.75 -8.87
C LEU A 30 -3.31 21.24 -8.52
N ARG A 31 -2.55 22.12 -9.19
CA ARG A 31 -2.64 23.57 -9.02
C ARG A 31 -4.02 24.10 -9.39
N GLU A 32 -4.57 23.69 -10.52
CA GLU A 32 -5.92 24.06 -10.95
C GLU A 32 -6.96 23.64 -9.91
N THR A 33 -6.83 22.42 -9.38
CA THR A 33 -7.74 21.91 -8.34
C THR A 33 -7.67 22.74 -7.06
N ILE A 34 -6.45 23.05 -6.59
CA ILE A 34 -6.25 23.86 -5.38
C ILE A 34 -6.72 25.31 -5.59
N ALA A 35 -6.47 25.89 -6.77
CA ALA A 35 -6.94 27.23 -7.10
C ALA A 35 -8.48 27.31 -7.13
N ALA A 36 -9.15 26.27 -7.64
CA ALA A 36 -10.60 26.24 -7.76
C ALA A 36 -11.32 25.89 -6.44
N ARG A 37 -10.73 25.05 -5.59
CA ARG A 37 -11.40 24.48 -4.41
C ARG A 37 -10.78 24.90 -3.07
N GLY A 38 -9.65 25.61 -3.09
CA GLY A 38 -8.83 25.87 -1.92
C GLY A 38 -7.88 24.71 -1.59
N PRO A 39 -7.20 24.77 -0.43
CA PRO A 39 -6.24 23.75 -0.02
C PRO A 39 -6.83 22.34 -0.06
N MET A 40 -6.07 21.39 -0.60
CA MET A 40 -6.46 19.99 -0.78
C MET A 40 -5.98 19.15 0.41
N PRO A 41 -6.81 18.27 1.01
CA PRO A 41 -6.33 17.33 2.04
C PRO A 41 -5.12 16.52 1.56
N PHE A 42 -4.15 16.26 2.43
CA PHE A 42 -2.92 15.56 2.01
C PHE A 42 -3.22 14.17 1.43
N HIS A 43 -4.16 13.43 2.00
CA HIS A 43 -4.55 12.13 1.45
C HIS A 43 -5.06 12.26 0.00
N ALA A 44 -5.84 13.29 -0.33
CA ALA A 44 -6.30 13.53 -1.69
C ALA A 44 -5.15 13.93 -2.64
N PHE A 45 -4.16 14.68 -2.15
CA PHE A 45 -2.94 14.97 -2.91
C PHE A 45 -2.16 13.69 -3.20
N MET A 46 -1.92 12.85 -2.19
CA MET A 46 -1.26 11.55 -2.31
C MET A 46 -2.00 10.64 -3.29
N GLU A 47 -3.33 10.55 -3.18
CA GLU A 47 -4.16 9.78 -4.12
C GLU A 47 -3.96 10.22 -5.56
N ARG A 48 -3.96 11.53 -5.83
CA ARG A 48 -3.73 12.05 -7.19
C ARG A 48 -2.31 11.78 -7.66
N CYS A 49 -1.32 11.95 -6.79
CA CYS A 49 0.07 11.64 -7.10
C CYS A 49 0.28 10.18 -7.47
N LEU A 50 -0.44 9.25 -6.83
CA LEU A 50 -0.26 7.82 -7.03
C LEU A 50 -1.18 7.24 -8.12
N TYR A 51 -2.42 7.70 -8.20
CA TYR A 51 -3.49 7.00 -8.94
C TYR A 51 -4.25 7.87 -9.94
N ALA A 52 -3.87 9.13 -10.18
CA ALA A 52 -4.53 9.94 -11.20
C ALA A 52 -4.49 9.22 -12.57
N PRO A 53 -5.63 9.00 -13.26
CA PRO A 53 -5.64 8.27 -14.52
C PRO A 53 -4.67 8.87 -15.54
N GLY A 54 -3.72 8.05 -16.00
CA GLY A 54 -2.70 8.44 -16.99
C GLY A 54 -1.59 9.37 -16.48
N LEU A 55 -1.61 9.80 -15.22
CA LEU A 55 -0.66 10.77 -14.63
C LEU A 55 -0.07 10.38 -13.27
N GLY A 56 -0.79 9.58 -12.49
CA GLY A 56 -0.36 9.11 -11.18
C GLY A 56 0.75 8.08 -11.28
N TYR A 57 1.54 7.95 -10.23
CA TYR A 57 2.72 7.09 -10.16
C TYR A 57 2.45 5.65 -10.66
N TYR A 58 1.39 5.01 -10.18
CA TYR A 58 0.97 3.65 -10.55
C TYR A 58 0.04 3.60 -11.78
N SER A 59 -0.37 4.75 -12.31
CA SER A 59 -1.31 4.89 -13.45
C SER A 59 -0.67 5.45 -14.72
N ALA A 60 0.63 5.76 -14.68
CA ALA A 60 1.37 6.40 -15.75
C ALA A 60 2.32 5.44 -16.48
N GLY A 61 1.94 5.11 -17.71
CA GLY A 61 2.62 4.51 -18.88
C GLY A 61 4.12 4.21 -18.94
N ALA A 62 4.94 4.80 -18.09
CA ALA A 62 6.39 4.75 -18.21
C ALA A 62 6.96 3.50 -17.55
N ARG A 63 8.06 2.98 -18.11
CA ARG A 63 8.87 1.87 -17.60
C ARG A 63 9.25 2.11 -16.12
N LYS A 64 8.52 1.48 -15.18
CA LYS A 64 8.71 1.66 -13.73
C LYS A 64 9.01 0.37 -12.95
N PHE A 65 9.08 -0.80 -13.60
CA PHE A 65 9.37 -2.08 -12.96
C PHE A 65 10.52 -2.79 -13.68
N GLY A 66 11.57 -3.17 -12.93
CA GLY A 66 12.85 -3.70 -13.43
C GLY A 66 14.05 -2.94 -12.84
N ALA A 67 15.28 -3.35 -13.18
CA ALA A 67 16.55 -2.79 -12.65
C ALA A 67 16.79 -1.26 -12.88
N ALA A 68 15.83 -0.58 -13.52
CA ALA A 68 15.80 0.88 -13.73
C ALA A 68 14.51 1.55 -13.20
N GLY A 69 13.66 0.81 -12.48
CA GLY A 69 12.48 1.32 -11.75
C GLY A 69 12.85 1.86 -10.37
N ASP A 70 11.90 2.38 -9.60
CA ASP A 70 12.22 2.96 -8.28
C ASP A 70 12.28 1.93 -7.15
N PHE A 71 11.80 0.71 -7.39
CA PHE A 71 11.69 -0.32 -6.36
C PHE A 71 12.11 -1.72 -6.81
N VAL A 72 12.48 -2.53 -5.80
CA VAL A 72 12.48 -4.00 -5.82
C VAL A 72 11.47 -4.39 -4.73
N THR A 73 10.25 -4.77 -5.10
CA THR A 73 9.24 -5.20 -4.10
C THR A 73 9.62 -6.51 -3.45
N SER A 74 9.02 -6.83 -2.31
CA SER A 74 9.09 -8.19 -1.78
C SER A 74 8.61 -9.24 -2.80
N ALA A 75 7.64 -8.89 -3.66
CA ALA A 75 7.26 -9.68 -4.82
C ALA A 75 8.37 -9.79 -5.89
N GLU A 76 9.31 -8.83 -5.96
CA GLU A 76 10.55 -8.90 -6.74
C GLU A 76 11.73 -9.54 -5.98
N LEU A 77 11.59 -9.90 -4.68
CA LEU A 77 12.55 -10.78 -3.97
C LEU A 77 12.61 -12.19 -4.59
N GLY A 78 11.76 -12.43 -5.58
CA GLY A 78 11.92 -13.50 -6.55
C GLY A 78 11.17 -14.77 -6.17
N PRO A 79 11.46 -15.87 -6.87
CA PRO A 79 10.72 -17.13 -6.76
C PRO A 79 10.63 -17.68 -5.33
N ILE A 80 11.62 -17.39 -4.48
CA ILE A 80 11.70 -17.90 -3.11
C ILE A 80 10.55 -17.38 -2.26
N PHE A 81 10.25 -16.08 -2.33
CA PHE A 81 9.17 -15.46 -1.56
C PHE A 81 7.81 -16.09 -1.90
N ALA A 82 7.49 -16.19 -3.18
CA ALA A 82 6.25 -16.80 -3.65
C ALA A 82 6.14 -18.28 -3.26
N ARG A 83 7.25 -19.05 -3.29
CA ARG A 83 7.27 -20.44 -2.81
C ARG A 83 7.02 -20.58 -1.32
N CYS A 84 7.56 -19.67 -0.50
CA CYS A 84 7.30 -19.64 0.94
C CYS A 84 5.81 -19.36 1.19
N VAL A 85 5.25 -18.33 0.56
CA VAL A 85 3.82 -18.01 0.67
C VAL A 85 2.95 -19.19 0.20
N ALA A 86 3.32 -19.84 -0.91
CA ALA A 86 2.65 -21.06 -1.36
C ALA A 86 2.69 -22.17 -0.30
N GLY A 87 3.84 -22.39 0.33
CA GLY A 87 4.00 -23.38 1.40
C GLY A 87 3.12 -23.07 2.61
N ALA A 88 3.08 -21.81 3.04
CA ALA A 88 2.27 -21.38 4.18
C ALA A 88 0.76 -21.50 3.93
N LEU A 89 0.29 -21.22 2.70
CA LEU A 89 -1.13 -21.09 2.41
C LEU A 89 -1.75 -22.28 1.66
N ALA A 90 -0.94 -23.17 1.08
CA ALA A 90 -1.42 -24.40 0.44
C ALA A 90 -2.30 -25.28 1.36
N PRO A 91 -1.97 -25.50 2.65
CA PRO A 91 -2.83 -26.30 3.53
C PRO A 91 -4.25 -25.73 3.66
N SER A 92 -4.39 -24.41 3.68
CA SER A 92 -5.69 -23.74 3.76
C SER A 92 -6.49 -23.91 2.48
N LEU A 93 -5.85 -23.79 1.31
CA LEU A 93 -6.50 -24.05 0.02
C LEU A 93 -6.97 -25.50 -0.10
N LEU A 94 -6.14 -26.46 0.33
CA LEU A 94 -6.47 -27.88 0.33
C LEU A 94 -7.66 -28.19 1.25
N LEU A 95 -7.70 -27.58 2.45
CA LEU A 95 -8.79 -27.75 3.40
C LEU A 95 -10.12 -27.19 2.87
N LEU A 96 -10.08 -26.02 2.21
CA LEU A 96 -11.25 -25.39 1.59
C LEU A 96 -11.70 -26.13 0.31
N GLY A 97 -10.80 -26.88 -0.32
CA GLY A 97 -11.08 -27.74 -1.47
C GLY A 97 -11.51 -26.97 -2.72
N ALA A 98 -12.42 -27.57 -3.50
CA ALA A 98 -12.80 -27.08 -4.83
C ALA A 98 -13.51 -25.71 -4.86
N GLN A 99 -13.81 -25.11 -3.71
CA GLN A 99 -14.40 -23.77 -3.62
C GLN A 99 -13.38 -22.67 -3.32
N ALA A 100 -12.12 -23.02 -3.08
CA ALA A 100 -11.09 -22.08 -2.67
C ALA A 100 -10.66 -21.19 -3.83
N ASP A 101 -10.91 -19.90 -3.73
CA ASP A 101 -10.35 -18.90 -4.62
C ASP A 101 -9.09 -18.25 -4.01
N TRP A 102 -8.27 -17.65 -4.85
CA TRP A 102 -7.21 -16.73 -4.44
C TRP A 102 -7.56 -15.34 -4.91
N LEU A 103 -7.54 -14.34 -4.03
CA LEU A 103 -7.70 -12.94 -4.34
C LEU A 103 -6.39 -12.20 -4.03
N GLU A 104 -5.72 -11.72 -5.07
CA GLU A 104 -4.54 -10.86 -4.93
C GLU A 104 -4.93 -9.39 -5.16
N LEU A 105 -4.64 -8.55 -4.17
CA LEU A 105 -4.76 -7.10 -4.27
C LEU A 105 -3.43 -6.53 -4.78
N GLY A 106 -3.48 -5.74 -5.86
CA GLY A 106 -2.29 -5.04 -6.37
C GLY A 106 -1.17 -5.97 -6.85
N GLY A 107 -1.45 -6.82 -7.84
CA GLY A 107 -0.50 -7.84 -8.31
C GLY A 107 0.76 -7.34 -9.04
N GLY A 108 1.03 -6.02 -9.00
CA GLY A 108 2.24 -5.38 -9.52
C GLY A 108 2.55 -5.79 -10.96
N SER A 109 3.76 -6.29 -11.20
CA SER A 109 4.20 -6.76 -12.52
C SER A 109 3.79 -8.21 -12.85
N GLY A 110 3.05 -8.89 -11.96
CA GLY A 110 2.62 -10.28 -12.11
C GLY A 110 3.69 -11.32 -11.75
N VAL A 111 4.88 -10.92 -11.27
CA VAL A 111 5.96 -11.84 -10.85
C VAL A 111 5.48 -12.80 -9.78
N PHE A 112 4.80 -12.27 -8.76
CA PHE A 112 4.35 -13.06 -7.62
C PHE A 112 3.33 -14.11 -8.06
N ALA A 113 2.26 -13.69 -8.76
CA ALA A 113 1.24 -14.59 -9.31
C ALA A 113 1.84 -15.72 -10.16
N GLU A 114 2.83 -15.40 -11.00
CA GLU A 114 3.56 -16.38 -11.83
C GLU A 114 4.18 -17.48 -10.95
N HIS A 115 5.02 -17.09 -10.00
CA HIS A 115 5.75 -18.05 -9.18
C HIS A 115 4.85 -18.77 -8.16
N LEU A 116 3.85 -18.08 -7.62
CA LEU A 116 2.89 -18.65 -6.68
C LEU A 116 2.07 -19.76 -7.36
N LEU A 117 1.50 -19.51 -8.54
CA LEU A 117 0.69 -20.51 -9.25
C LEU A 117 1.50 -21.76 -9.60
N LEU A 118 2.76 -21.59 -10.02
CA LEU A 118 3.67 -22.72 -10.26
C LEU A 118 3.97 -23.49 -8.96
N ALA A 119 4.21 -22.77 -7.86
CA ALA A 119 4.52 -23.38 -6.56
C ALA A 119 3.32 -24.12 -5.93
N LEU A 120 2.10 -23.60 -6.13
CA LEU A 120 0.85 -24.25 -5.73
C LEU A 120 0.51 -25.45 -6.61
N ALA A 121 0.78 -25.39 -7.92
CA ALA A 121 0.64 -26.52 -8.82
C ALA A 121 1.51 -27.71 -8.39
N ALA A 122 2.77 -27.44 -8.02
CA ALA A 122 3.69 -28.46 -7.50
C ALA A 122 3.26 -29.07 -6.16
N ARG A 123 2.26 -28.50 -5.49
CA ARG A 123 1.72 -28.93 -4.19
C ARG A 123 0.29 -29.49 -4.30
N ASP A 124 -0.23 -29.65 -5.51
CA ASP A 124 -1.63 -30.01 -5.77
C ASP A 124 -2.66 -29.10 -5.05
N ALA A 125 -2.27 -27.85 -4.79
CA ALA A 125 -3.02 -26.88 -3.98
C ALA A 125 -3.49 -25.67 -4.81
N LEU A 126 -3.81 -25.88 -6.10
CA LEU A 126 -4.25 -24.80 -6.97
C LEU A 126 -5.63 -24.28 -6.57
N PRO A 127 -5.84 -22.95 -6.52
CA PRO A 127 -7.16 -22.38 -6.32
C PRO A 127 -8.04 -22.62 -7.55
N THR A 128 -9.36 -22.60 -7.35
CA THR A 128 -10.35 -22.69 -8.43
C THR A 128 -10.24 -21.48 -9.35
N ARG A 129 -10.17 -20.27 -8.79
CA ARG A 129 -9.88 -19.04 -9.53
C ARG A 129 -8.77 -18.26 -8.84
N TYR A 130 -7.95 -17.60 -9.65
CA TYR A 130 -6.98 -16.61 -9.18
C TYR A 130 -7.47 -15.23 -9.62
N LEU A 131 -8.11 -14.52 -8.70
CA LEU A 131 -8.66 -13.19 -8.88
C LEU A 131 -7.56 -12.15 -8.64
N MET A 132 -7.30 -11.30 -9.64
CA MET A 132 -6.38 -10.17 -9.52
C MET A 132 -7.18 -8.88 -9.52
N LEU A 133 -7.14 -8.14 -8.40
CA LEU A 133 -7.72 -6.81 -8.29
C LEU A 133 -6.64 -5.78 -8.62
N GLU A 134 -6.70 -5.22 -9.83
CA GLU A 134 -5.74 -4.24 -10.34
C GLU A 134 -6.49 -3.05 -10.96
N PRO A 135 -6.52 -1.88 -10.31
CA PRO A 135 -7.18 -0.68 -10.83
C PRO A 135 -6.46 -0.10 -12.05
N SER A 136 -5.15 -0.31 -12.20
CA SER A 136 -4.40 0.21 -13.34
C SER A 136 -4.60 -0.67 -14.59
N ALA A 137 -5.32 -0.14 -15.59
CA ALA A 137 -5.55 -0.82 -16.86
C ALA A 137 -4.25 -1.23 -17.58
N GLU A 138 -3.20 -0.44 -17.40
CA GLU A 138 -1.88 -0.73 -17.96
C GLU A 138 -1.17 -1.86 -17.23
N LEU A 139 -1.15 -1.85 -15.89
CA LEU A 139 -0.57 -2.95 -15.12
C LEU A 139 -1.32 -4.25 -15.40
N ARG A 140 -2.65 -4.19 -15.51
CA ARG A 140 -3.47 -5.31 -15.96
C ARG A 140 -3.00 -5.87 -17.30
N ALA A 141 -2.76 -5.02 -18.30
CA ALA A 141 -2.27 -5.46 -19.60
C ALA A 141 -0.86 -6.09 -19.52
N ARG A 142 0.04 -5.52 -18.72
CA ARG A 142 1.40 -6.05 -18.49
C ARG A 142 1.36 -7.41 -17.78
N GLN A 143 0.57 -7.53 -16.72
CA GLN A 143 0.33 -8.79 -15.99
C GLN A 143 -0.22 -9.86 -16.93
N GLN A 144 -1.23 -9.53 -17.75
CA GLN A 144 -1.82 -10.46 -18.71
C GLN A 144 -0.81 -10.94 -19.75
N ALA A 145 -0.01 -10.04 -20.32
CA ALA A 145 1.01 -10.39 -21.31
C ALA A 145 2.05 -11.35 -20.71
N ARG A 146 2.60 -10.97 -19.55
CA ARG A 146 3.58 -11.78 -18.82
C ARG A 146 3.03 -13.16 -18.47
N LEU A 147 1.88 -13.21 -17.80
CA LEU A 147 1.33 -14.47 -17.27
C LEU A 147 0.90 -15.39 -18.41
N ARG A 148 0.46 -14.84 -19.56
CA ARG A 148 0.17 -15.63 -20.75
C ARG A 148 1.43 -16.25 -21.37
N GLU A 149 2.54 -15.52 -21.34
CA GLU A 149 3.83 -16.00 -21.85
C GLU A 149 4.48 -17.03 -20.90
N ARG A 150 4.36 -16.82 -19.59
CA ARG A 150 5.14 -17.54 -18.58
C ARG A 150 4.44 -18.74 -17.95
N LEU A 151 3.11 -18.76 -17.95
CA LEU A 151 2.34 -19.87 -17.34
C LEU A 151 1.87 -20.89 -18.39
N PRO A 152 1.81 -22.19 -18.02
CA PRO A 152 1.05 -23.18 -18.77
C PRO A 152 -0.40 -22.71 -18.98
N ALA A 153 -0.98 -23.03 -20.15
CA ALA A 153 -2.33 -22.59 -20.52
C ALA A 153 -3.41 -22.93 -19.47
N ALA A 154 -3.29 -24.09 -18.82
CA ALA A 154 -4.21 -24.52 -17.77
C ALA A 154 -4.13 -23.66 -16.49
N LEU A 155 -2.95 -23.13 -16.14
CA LEU A 155 -2.80 -22.19 -15.02
C LEU A 155 -3.28 -20.80 -15.43
N PHE A 156 -2.92 -20.35 -16.63
CA PHE A 156 -3.39 -19.07 -17.16
C PHE A 156 -4.93 -18.98 -17.20
N ALA A 157 -5.61 -20.07 -17.56
CA ALA A 157 -7.08 -20.12 -17.63
C ALA A 157 -7.79 -19.86 -16.28
N ARG A 158 -7.10 -20.06 -15.15
CA ARG A 158 -7.63 -19.81 -13.79
C ARG A 158 -7.62 -18.34 -13.41
N LEU A 159 -6.77 -17.52 -14.06
CA LEU A 159 -6.65 -16.11 -13.77
C LEU A 159 -7.87 -15.31 -14.25
N LYS A 160 -8.34 -14.40 -13.40
CA LYS A 160 -9.41 -13.44 -13.69
C LYS A 160 -9.00 -12.08 -13.14
N TRP A 161 -8.98 -11.07 -14.00
CA TRP A 161 -8.82 -9.69 -13.56
C TRP A 161 -10.19 -9.12 -13.23
N ILE A 162 -10.33 -8.61 -12.02
CA ILE A 162 -11.56 -8.02 -11.50
C ILE A 162 -11.34 -6.54 -11.22
N GLU A 163 -12.42 -5.75 -11.26
CA GLU A 163 -12.37 -4.29 -11.08
C GLU A 163 -12.81 -3.85 -9.69
N ARG A 164 -13.53 -4.72 -8.98
CA ARG A 164 -14.01 -4.52 -7.62
C ARG A 164 -13.85 -5.82 -6.84
N PRO A 165 -13.66 -5.75 -5.51
CA PRO A 165 -13.66 -6.93 -4.66
C PRO A 165 -14.93 -7.78 -4.82
N PRO A 166 -14.88 -9.09 -4.51
CA PRO A 166 -16.08 -9.93 -4.49
C PRO A 166 -17.13 -9.40 -3.50
N GLU A 167 -18.35 -9.15 -3.99
CA GLU A 167 -19.49 -8.74 -3.16
C GLU A 167 -20.29 -9.95 -2.64
N GLN A 168 -20.15 -11.09 -3.31
CA GLN A 168 -20.81 -12.35 -2.94
C GLN A 168 -19.94 -13.12 -1.94
N PRO A 169 -20.55 -13.85 -0.99
CA PRO A 169 -19.83 -14.75 -0.10
C PRO A 169 -18.87 -15.68 -0.84
N TRP A 170 -17.62 -15.76 -0.38
CA TRP A 170 -16.59 -16.61 -0.99
C TRP A 170 -15.68 -17.25 0.06
N HIS A 171 -14.97 -18.30 -0.36
CA HIS A 171 -14.01 -19.04 0.45
C HIS A 171 -12.65 -19.00 -0.20
N GLY A 172 -11.57 -18.79 0.55
CA GLY A 172 -10.25 -18.78 -0.08
C GLY A 172 -9.16 -18.03 0.68
N VAL A 173 -8.22 -17.50 -0.10
CA VAL A 173 -7.12 -16.68 0.41
C VAL A 173 -7.22 -15.29 -0.17
N LEU A 174 -7.23 -14.28 0.70
CA LEU A 174 -6.93 -12.90 0.34
C LEU A 174 -5.45 -12.65 0.57
N PHE A 175 -4.76 -12.11 -0.42
CA PHE A 175 -3.35 -11.77 -0.35
C PHE A 175 -3.13 -10.33 -0.79
N ALA A 176 -2.39 -9.57 0.01
CA ALA A 176 -1.98 -8.21 -0.31
C ALA A 176 -0.54 -8.00 0.15
N ASN A 177 0.30 -7.54 -0.75
CA ASN A 177 1.72 -7.34 -0.50
C ASN A 177 2.11 -5.93 -0.91
N GLU A 178 2.51 -5.11 0.05
CA GLU A 178 2.88 -3.69 -0.15
C GLU A 178 1.76 -2.93 -0.88
N VAL A 179 0.56 -3.04 -0.31
CA VAL A 179 -0.66 -2.36 -0.81
C VAL A 179 -1.13 -1.32 0.20
N LEU A 180 -0.92 -1.57 1.49
CA LEU A 180 -1.48 -0.75 2.56
C LEU A 180 -0.68 0.54 2.74
N ASP A 181 0.63 0.48 2.55
CA ASP A 181 1.53 1.63 2.63
C ASP A 181 1.27 2.71 1.56
N ALA A 182 0.77 2.29 0.40
CA ALA A 182 0.40 3.13 -0.73
C ALA A 182 -1.07 3.60 -0.66
N LEU A 183 -1.82 3.25 0.40
CA LEU A 183 -3.14 3.82 0.62
C LEU A 183 -3.02 5.31 0.98
N PRO A 184 -3.88 6.18 0.40
CA PRO A 184 -3.83 7.61 0.71
C PRO A 184 -4.02 7.92 2.19
N ALA A 185 -2.93 8.29 2.87
CA ALA A 185 -2.89 8.46 4.30
C ALA A 185 -3.30 9.87 4.72
N THR A 186 -4.21 9.97 5.71
CA THR A 186 -4.57 11.23 6.33
C THR A 186 -3.46 11.63 7.32
N ARG A 187 -2.91 12.82 7.14
CA ARG A 187 -1.93 13.39 8.06
C ARG A 187 -2.63 14.31 9.05
N PHE A 188 -2.40 14.10 10.34
CA PHE A 188 -2.96 14.93 11.39
C PHE A 188 -1.87 15.64 12.18
N THR A 189 -2.25 16.70 12.89
CA THR A 189 -1.43 17.35 13.91
C THR A 189 -2.32 17.74 15.09
N VAL A 190 -1.81 17.60 16.32
CA VAL A 190 -2.52 18.09 17.51
C VAL A 190 -1.92 19.44 17.93
N ARG A 191 -2.76 20.46 18.11
CA ARG A 191 -2.34 21.79 18.60
C ARG A 191 -3.35 22.36 19.58
N GLY A 192 -2.91 22.80 20.74
CA GLY A 192 -3.79 23.31 21.80
C GLY A 192 -4.85 22.30 22.23
N GLY A 193 -4.58 21.00 22.09
CA GLY A 193 -5.53 19.93 22.32
C GLY A 193 -6.50 19.66 21.16
N GLU A 194 -6.55 20.50 20.13
CA GLU A 194 -7.40 20.34 18.95
C GLU A 194 -6.72 19.54 17.84
N VAL A 195 -7.51 18.82 17.03
CA VAL A 195 -7.01 18.00 15.91
C VAL A 195 -7.10 18.81 14.62
N TYR A 196 -5.98 18.91 13.93
CA TYR A 196 -5.87 19.49 12.61
C TYR A 196 -5.48 18.41 11.60
N GLU A 197 -5.89 18.60 10.36
CA GLU A 197 -5.49 17.80 9.21
C GLU A 197 -4.56 18.61 8.30
N GLU A 198 -3.47 17.97 7.86
CA GLU A 198 -2.54 18.56 6.91
C GLU A 198 -3.17 18.62 5.51
N HIS A 199 -3.12 19.80 4.92
CA HIS A 199 -3.56 20.09 3.57
C HIS A 199 -2.38 20.62 2.74
N VAL A 200 -2.50 20.52 1.43
CA VAL A 200 -1.60 21.08 0.43
C VAL A 200 -2.23 22.35 -0.15
N ALA A 201 -1.50 23.46 -0.04
CA ALA A 201 -1.85 24.75 -0.60
C ALA A 201 -0.79 25.22 -1.60
N LEU A 202 -1.05 26.36 -2.25
CA LEU A 202 -0.07 27.05 -3.08
C LEU A 202 0.53 28.23 -2.32
N ASP A 203 1.84 28.39 -2.40
CA ASP A 203 2.54 29.59 -1.93
C ASP A 203 2.40 30.76 -2.94
N GLY A 204 2.98 31.92 -2.60
CA GLY A 204 2.92 33.11 -3.46
C GLY A 204 3.65 32.97 -4.82
N ALA A 205 4.51 31.97 -4.98
CA ALA A 205 5.18 31.64 -6.23
C ALA A 205 4.51 30.47 -6.97
N GLY A 206 3.40 29.93 -6.45
CA GLY A 206 2.70 28.77 -6.98
C GLY A 206 3.37 27.42 -6.64
N GLY A 207 4.34 27.38 -5.74
CA GLY A 207 4.91 26.17 -5.17
C GLY A 207 3.92 25.48 -4.21
N PHE A 208 4.03 24.17 -4.05
CA PHE A 208 3.22 23.44 -3.07
C PHE A 208 3.78 23.67 -1.65
N MET A 209 2.88 23.93 -0.71
CA MET A 209 3.22 24.07 0.71
C MET A 209 2.22 23.33 1.59
N ARG A 210 2.66 22.87 2.76
CA ARG A 210 1.79 22.26 3.77
C ARG A 210 1.12 23.35 4.59
N VAL A 211 -0.19 23.21 4.83
CA VAL A 211 -0.97 24.05 5.74
C VAL A 211 -1.88 23.17 6.58
N ASP A 212 -2.12 23.54 7.83
CA ASP A 212 -3.01 22.78 8.70
C ASP A 212 -4.39 23.42 8.74
N ARG A 213 -5.44 22.60 8.65
CA ARG A 213 -6.84 23.03 8.78
C ARG A 213 -7.52 22.21 9.87
N PRO A 214 -8.57 22.72 10.54
CA PRO A 214 -9.35 21.92 11.48
C PRO A 214 -9.77 20.60 10.83
N ALA A 215 -9.50 19.49 11.51
CA ALA A 215 -9.85 18.17 10.99
C ALA A 215 -11.37 17.99 10.95
N ASP A 216 -11.85 17.17 10.02
CA ASP A 216 -13.25 16.77 10.01
C ASP A 216 -13.61 15.87 11.19
N ALA A 217 -14.91 15.56 11.34
CA ALA A 217 -15.39 14.75 12.44
C ALA A 217 -14.83 13.32 12.42
N LEU A 218 -14.62 12.74 11.23
CA LEU A 218 -14.12 11.38 11.07
C LEU A 218 -12.66 11.28 11.52
N THR A 219 -11.82 12.18 11.02
CA THR A 219 -10.39 12.27 11.37
C THR A 219 -10.22 12.61 12.85
N SER A 220 -10.99 13.57 13.36
CA SER A 220 -10.98 13.92 14.78
C SER A 220 -11.33 12.72 15.65
N ALA A 221 -12.42 12.01 15.34
CA ALA A 221 -12.85 10.83 16.09
C ALA A 221 -11.81 9.71 16.07
N ALA A 222 -11.16 9.50 14.92
CA ALA A 222 -10.11 8.50 14.77
C ALA A 222 -8.85 8.86 15.58
N VAL A 223 -8.42 10.12 15.59
CA VAL A 223 -7.31 10.57 16.47
C VAL A 223 -7.67 10.40 17.95
N ARG A 224 -8.89 10.75 18.36
CA ARG A 224 -9.35 10.51 19.75
C ARG A 224 -9.41 9.04 20.11
N HIS A 225 -9.73 8.16 19.15
CA HIS A 225 -9.67 6.72 19.34
C HIS A 225 -8.23 6.26 19.58
N LEU A 226 -7.27 6.77 18.80
CA LEU A 226 -5.84 6.49 19.01
C LEU A 226 -5.38 6.93 20.40
N GLU A 227 -5.70 8.14 20.84
CA GLU A 227 -5.33 8.63 22.18
C GLU A 227 -5.88 7.73 23.30
N ARG A 228 -7.15 7.31 23.18
CA ARG A 228 -7.75 6.36 24.14
C ARG A 228 -7.06 5.00 24.12
N ALA A 229 -6.76 4.48 22.93
CA ALA A 229 -6.09 3.18 22.78
C ALA A 229 -4.65 3.20 23.30
N LEU A 230 -3.96 4.34 23.17
CA LEU A 230 -2.62 4.55 23.70
C LEU A 230 -2.63 4.89 25.21
N GLY A 231 -3.78 5.25 25.77
CA GLY A 231 -3.92 5.69 27.16
C GLY A 231 -3.31 7.07 27.44
N GLN A 232 -3.04 7.86 26.39
CA GLN A 232 -2.41 9.18 26.50
C GLN A 232 -2.81 10.07 25.32
N SER A 233 -2.85 11.38 25.57
CA SER A 233 -3.00 12.38 24.50
C SER A 233 -1.69 12.60 23.76
N PHE A 234 -1.79 13.02 22.50
CA PHE A 234 -0.61 13.43 21.75
C PHE A 234 -0.06 14.78 22.25
N ALA A 235 1.26 14.93 22.20
CA ALA A 235 1.92 16.19 22.54
C ALA A 235 1.54 17.31 21.55
N ASP A 236 1.64 18.56 22.00
CA ASP A 236 1.45 19.72 21.14
C ASP A 236 2.46 19.71 19.99
N GLY A 237 1.97 19.91 18.76
CA GLY A 237 2.77 19.84 17.54
C GLY A 237 3.05 18.42 17.03
N TYR A 238 2.64 17.36 17.73
CA TYR A 238 2.81 15.99 17.26
C TYR A 238 2.08 15.79 15.92
N ARG A 239 2.80 15.26 14.93
CA ARG A 239 2.30 15.01 13.58
C ARG A 239 2.53 13.55 13.20
N SER A 240 1.51 12.91 12.65
CA SER A 240 1.61 11.54 12.16
C SER A 240 0.52 11.24 11.12
N GLU A 241 0.50 10.01 10.64
CA GLU A 241 -0.49 9.50 9.69
C GLU A 241 -1.50 8.58 10.39
N LEU A 242 -2.71 8.50 9.86
CA LEU A 242 -3.63 7.39 10.07
C LEU A 242 -4.51 7.19 8.83
N LEU A 243 -5.25 6.08 8.82
CA LEU A 243 -6.23 5.77 7.77
C LEU A 243 -7.62 5.69 8.40
N PRO A 244 -8.35 6.83 8.54
CA PRO A 244 -9.71 6.81 9.09
C PRO A 244 -10.66 5.88 8.31
N GLN A 245 -10.37 5.66 7.02
CA GLN A 245 -11.13 4.79 6.14
C GLN A 245 -10.77 3.30 6.21
N MET A 246 -9.75 2.91 7.00
CA MET A 246 -9.29 1.51 7.11
C MET A 246 -10.42 0.51 7.39
N PRO A 247 -11.38 0.77 8.31
CA PRO A 247 -12.49 -0.15 8.55
C PRO A 247 -13.36 -0.38 7.31
N TYR A 248 -13.65 0.68 6.54
CA TYR A 248 -14.46 0.57 5.32
C TYR A 248 -13.71 -0.14 4.20
N TRP A 249 -12.41 0.15 4.06
CA TRP A 249 -11.56 -0.52 3.07
C TRP A 249 -11.46 -2.02 3.37
N MET A 250 -11.21 -2.40 4.63
CA MET A 250 -11.16 -3.78 5.06
C MET A 250 -12.50 -4.50 4.84
N GLN A 251 -13.61 -3.86 5.20
CA GLN A 251 -14.95 -4.38 4.93
C GLN A 251 -15.17 -4.64 3.43
N ALA A 252 -14.72 -3.73 2.57
CA ALA A 252 -14.88 -3.86 1.13
C ALA A 252 -14.05 -5.02 0.55
N VAL A 253 -12.80 -5.20 0.99
CA VAL A 253 -11.91 -6.23 0.40
C VAL A 253 -12.08 -7.61 1.02
N ALA A 254 -12.44 -7.69 2.29
CA ALA A 254 -12.47 -8.94 3.05
C ALA A 254 -13.84 -9.30 3.65
N GLY A 255 -14.81 -8.37 3.71
CA GLY A 255 -16.08 -8.62 4.41
C GLY A 255 -16.97 -9.70 3.80
N ALA A 256 -16.71 -10.10 2.55
CA ALA A 256 -17.39 -11.21 1.88
C ALA A 256 -16.68 -12.58 2.07
N LEU A 257 -15.48 -12.60 2.67
CA LEU A 257 -14.72 -13.84 2.93
C LEU A 257 -15.36 -14.59 4.10
N GLN A 258 -16.04 -15.71 3.84
CA GLN A 258 -16.74 -16.50 4.86
C GLN A 258 -15.83 -17.53 5.54
N ALA A 259 -14.85 -18.06 4.81
CA ALA A 259 -13.91 -19.06 5.32
C ALA A 259 -12.60 -18.96 4.56
N GLY A 260 -11.49 -18.85 5.28
CA GLY A 260 -10.20 -18.66 4.65
C GLY A 260 -9.19 -17.88 5.47
N LEU A 261 -8.18 -17.37 4.78
CA LEU A 261 -7.13 -16.54 5.36
C LEU A 261 -6.98 -15.24 4.59
N ALA A 262 -6.66 -14.16 5.30
CA ALA A 262 -6.23 -12.90 4.71
C ALA A 262 -4.79 -12.63 5.16
N LEU A 263 -3.85 -12.64 4.22
CA LEU A 263 -2.43 -12.37 4.46
C LEU A 263 -2.08 -10.99 3.90
N PHE A 264 -1.74 -10.07 4.81
CA PHE A 264 -1.22 -8.75 4.50
C PHE A 264 0.27 -8.72 4.86
N ILE A 265 1.11 -8.36 3.90
CA ILE A 265 2.56 -8.21 4.09
C ILE A 265 2.91 -6.77 3.74
N ASP A 266 3.44 -6.04 4.71
CA ASP A 266 3.81 -4.64 4.55
C ASP A 266 4.84 -4.24 5.62
N TYR A 267 5.42 -3.05 5.50
CA TYR A 267 6.28 -2.50 6.55
C TYR A 267 5.50 -1.55 7.45
N GLY A 268 5.70 -1.74 8.75
CA GLY A 268 4.95 -1.00 9.74
C GLY A 268 5.19 -1.49 11.15
N TYR A 269 4.33 -1.05 12.05
CA TYR A 269 4.51 -1.22 13.48
C TYR A 269 3.16 -1.52 14.15
N PRO A 270 3.17 -2.19 15.31
CA PRO A 270 2.04 -2.12 16.24
C PRO A 270 1.82 -0.67 16.68
N ARG A 271 0.58 -0.30 17.03
CA ARG A 271 0.19 1.07 17.37
C ARG A 271 1.11 1.76 18.39
N ALA A 272 1.51 1.05 19.45
CA ALA A 272 2.39 1.60 20.49
C ALA A 272 3.76 2.03 19.96
N GLU A 273 4.30 1.31 18.98
CA GLU A 273 5.57 1.63 18.31
C GLU A 273 5.40 2.64 17.17
N TYR A 274 4.26 2.57 16.48
CA TYR A 274 3.90 3.51 15.41
C TYR A 274 3.84 4.93 15.94
N TYR A 275 3.19 5.12 17.09
CA TYR A 275 2.90 6.43 17.68
C TYR A 275 3.83 6.80 18.83
N LEU A 276 5.08 6.34 18.80
CA LEU A 276 6.10 6.72 19.78
C LEU A 276 6.25 8.26 19.84
N PRO A 277 6.46 8.85 21.03
CA PRO A 277 6.67 10.30 21.17
C PRO A 277 7.82 10.85 20.32
N GLN A 278 8.87 10.05 20.11
CA GLN A 278 10.02 10.43 19.29
C GLN A 278 9.71 10.45 17.79
N ARG A 279 8.65 9.75 17.35
CA ARG A 279 8.19 9.75 15.96
C ARG A 279 7.21 10.90 15.69
N ALA A 280 7.61 12.11 16.08
CA ALA A 280 6.74 13.29 16.11
C ALA A 280 6.42 13.90 14.72
N ASN A 281 6.93 13.33 13.64
CA ASN A 281 6.60 13.71 12.26
C ASN A 281 6.06 12.53 11.41
N GLY A 282 5.76 11.40 12.05
CA GLY A 282 5.20 10.22 11.40
C GLY A 282 6.22 9.39 10.61
N THR A 283 5.74 8.75 9.56
CA THR A 283 6.42 7.71 8.75
C THR A 283 6.40 7.99 7.25
N LEU A 284 5.67 9.03 6.83
CA LEU A 284 5.54 9.42 5.44
C LEU A 284 6.90 9.68 4.81
N ARG A 285 7.10 9.07 3.65
CA ARG A 285 8.34 9.16 2.88
C ARG A 285 8.03 9.15 1.39
N ALA A 286 8.97 9.69 0.63
CA ALA A 286 8.97 9.61 -0.82
C ALA A 286 10.13 8.72 -1.28
N PHE A 287 9.90 7.96 -2.34
CA PHE A 287 10.93 7.17 -3.00
C PHE A 287 11.05 7.56 -4.47
N TYR A 288 12.27 7.86 -4.87
CA TYR A 288 12.58 8.22 -6.24
C TYR A 288 13.91 7.59 -6.67
N ARG A 289 13.88 6.73 -7.69
CA ARG A 289 15.00 5.94 -8.23
C ARG A 289 15.84 5.27 -7.15
N HIS A 290 15.19 4.46 -6.31
CA HIS A 290 15.78 3.77 -5.15
C HIS A 290 16.36 4.67 -4.05
N ARG A 291 16.04 5.97 -4.05
CA ARG A 291 16.46 6.93 -3.02
C ARG A 291 15.27 7.37 -2.20
N MET A 292 15.37 7.22 -0.88
CA MET A 292 14.38 7.71 0.07
C MET A 292 14.65 9.18 0.41
N HIS A 293 13.59 10.00 0.47
CA HIS A 293 13.67 11.38 0.95
C HIS A 293 12.32 11.85 1.52
N ALA A 294 12.29 13.05 2.12
CA ALA A 294 11.11 13.59 2.80
C ALA A 294 10.28 14.58 1.93
N ASP A 295 10.80 14.98 0.77
CA ASP A 295 10.13 15.94 -0.12
C ASP A 295 9.02 15.28 -0.96
N VAL A 296 7.81 15.28 -0.41
CA VAL A 296 6.63 14.72 -1.06
C VAL A 296 6.11 15.54 -2.25
N PHE A 297 6.63 16.76 -2.45
CA PHE A 297 6.28 17.61 -3.59
C PHE A 297 7.28 17.52 -4.74
N PHE A 298 8.35 16.75 -4.58
CA PHE A 298 9.32 16.48 -5.63
C PHE A 298 8.68 15.71 -6.78
N HIS A 299 8.66 16.31 -7.98
CA HIS A 299 8.11 15.75 -9.21
C HIS A 299 6.87 14.83 -9.04
N PRO A 300 5.69 15.39 -8.68
CA PRO A 300 4.45 14.64 -8.53
C PRO A 300 4.21 13.70 -9.73
N GLY A 301 3.85 12.44 -9.45
CA GLY A 301 3.64 11.37 -10.45
C GLY A 301 4.90 10.60 -10.87
N LEU A 302 6.09 11.07 -10.48
CA LEU A 302 7.36 10.38 -10.77
C LEU A 302 8.00 9.70 -9.56
N GLN A 303 7.50 9.95 -8.36
CA GLN A 303 7.97 9.33 -7.13
C GLN A 303 6.83 8.56 -6.46
N ASP A 304 7.21 7.53 -5.72
CA ASP A 304 6.29 6.84 -4.83
C ASP A 304 6.15 7.63 -3.53
N LEU A 305 4.95 7.60 -2.94
CA LEU A 305 4.63 8.21 -1.66
C LEU A 305 4.05 7.11 -0.79
N THR A 306 4.63 6.91 0.39
CA THR A 306 4.19 5.82 1.26
C THR A 306 4.19 6.23 2.72
N ALA A 307 3.30 5.62 3.50
CA ALA A 307 3.30 5.68 4.96
C ALA A 307 3.38 4.27 5.52
N SER A 308 4.04 4.08 6.66
CA SER A 308 4.04 2.77 7.30
C SER A 308 2.63 2.37 7.73
N VAL A 309 2.43 1.06 7.91
CA VAL A 309 1.15 0.49 8.37
C VAL A 309 1.07 0.47 9.90
N ASP A 310 -0.04 0.94 10.48
CA ASP A 310 -0.45 0.60 11.85
C ASP A 310 -1.14 -0.78 11.83
N PHE A 311 -0.39 -1.83 12.19
CA PHE A 311 -0.90 -3.20 12.19
C PHE A 311 -1.97 -3.45 13.25
N SER A 312 -2.03 -2.65 14.31
CA SER A 312 -3.13 -2.74 15.28
C SER A 312 -4.42 -2.17 14.69
N ALA A 313 -4.35 -1.07 13.94
CA ALA A 313 -5.50 -0.55 13.20
C ALA A 313 -5.98 -1.54 12.12
N LEU A 314 -5.06 -2.20 11.41
CA LEU A 314 -5.39 -3.26 10.45
C LEU A 314 -6.11 -4.44 11.13
N ALA A 315 -5.61 -4.90 12.28
CA ALA A 315 -6.23 -6.00 13.03
C ALA A 315 -7.60 -5.62 13.61
N GLU A 316 -7.77 -4.39 14.11
CA GLU A 316 -9.06 -3.85 14.55
C GLU A 316 -10.07 -3.78 13.40
N ALA A 317 -9.64 -3.30 12.23
CA ALA A 317 -10.47 -3.26 11.03
C ALA A 317 -10.86 -4.67 10.55
N GLY A 318 -9.92 -5.63 10.60
CA GLY A 318 -10.17 -7.03 10.27
C GLY A 318 -11.26 -7.63 11.17
N ARG A 319 -11.18 -7.40 12.48
CA ARG A 319 -12.22 -7.80 13.44
C ARG A 319 -13.56 -7.15 13.15
N GLY A 320 -13.56 -5.87 12.79
CA GLY A 320 -14.76 -5.16 12.34
C GLY A 320 -15.41 -5.79 11.11
N ALA A 321 -14.62 -6.40 10.23
CA ALA A 321 -15.08 -7.12 9.04
C ALA A 321 -15.40 -8.60 9.27
N GLY A 322 -15.36 -9.09 10.51
CA GLY A 322 -15.66 -10.48 10.86
C GLY A 322 -14.49 -11.45 10.78
N LEU A 323 -13.25 -10.95 10.61
CA LEU A 323 -12.04 -11.77 10.67
C LEU A 323 -11.51 -11.88 12.10
N GLU A 324 -10.75 -12.93 12.37
CA GLU A 324 -9.95 -13.04 13.58
C GLU A 324 -8.46 -12.89 13.25
N LEU A 325 -7.70 -12.27 14.16
CA LEU A 325 -6.26 -12.15 14.01
C LEU A 325 -5.62 -13.52 14.28
N ALA A 326 -5.24 -14.22 13.23
CA ALA A 326 -4.55 -15.51 13.33
C ALA A 326 -3.11 -15.35 13.84
N ALA A 327 -2.34 -14.40 13.28
CA ALA A 327 -0.97 -14.15 13.66
C ALA A 327 -0.52 -12.73 13.28
N TYR A 328 0.47 -12.21 14.01
CA TYR A 328 1.28 -11.05 13.64
C TYR A 328 2.74 -11.42 13.90
N VAL A 329 3.55 -11.45 12.84
CA VAL A 329 4.94 -11.90 12.92
C VAL A 329 5.83 -11.08 11.98
N PRO A 330 7.10 -10.84 12.33
CA PRO A 330 8.07 -10.27 11.40
C PRO A 330 8.22 -11.12 10.13
N GLN A 331 8.38 -10.48 8.97
CA GLN A 331 8.50 -11.18 7.69
C GLN A 331 9.58 -12.27 7.68
N GLY A 332 10.75 -12.00 8.27
CA GLY A 332 11.82 -13.00 8.36
C GLY A 332 11.39 -14.27 9.10
N GLN A 333 10.64 -14.14 10.19
CA GLN A 333 10.11 -15.28 10.94
C GLN A 333 9.03 -16.02 10.17
N PHE A 334 8.13 -15.29 9.51
CA PHE A 334 7.12 -15.88 8.62
C PHE A 334 7.79 -16.72 7.52
N LEU A 335 8.78 -16.16 6.82
CA LEU A 335 9.45 -16.87 5.73
C LEU A 335 10.23 -18.09 6.22
N LEU A 336 10.93 -17.99 7.35
CA LEU A 336 11.60 -19.13 7.98
C LEU A 336 10.62 -20.24 8.32
N ALA A 337 9.49 -19.91 8.97
CA ALA A 337 8.44 -20.87 9.30
C ALA A 337 7.75 -21.45 8.05
N ALA A 338 7.71 -20.69 6.96
CA ALA A 338 7.16 -21.10 5.67
C ALA A 338 8.14 -21.92 4.81
N GLY A 339 9.28 -22.35 5.37
CA GLY A 339 10.22 -23.25 4.72
C GLY A 339 11.34 -22.57 3.95
N LEU A 340 11.66 -21.29 4.21
CA LEU A 340 12.77 -20.59 3.54
C LEU A 340 14.10 -21.37 3.59
N GLY A 341 14.37 -22.11 4.67
CA GLY A 341 15.56 -22.95 4.81
C GLY A 341 15.55 -24.24 3.97
N GLU A 342 14.41 -24.61 3.40
CA GLU A 342 14.20 -25.83 2.59
C GLU A 342 14.08 -25.49 1.10
N VAL A 343 14.03 -24.20 0.76
CA VAL A 343 13.91 -23.70 -0.60
C VAL A 343 15.29 -23.58 -1.24
N HIS A 344 15.70 -24.61 -1.98
CA HIS A 344 16.91 -24.59 -2.82
C HIS A 344 16.67 -23.98 -4.20
#